data_AF-A0A4Y7UCW7-F1
#
_entry.id   AF-A0A4Y7UCW7-F1
#
_cell.length_a   1.000
_cell.length_b   1.000
_cell.length_c   1.000
_cell.angle_alpha   90.00
_cell.angle_beta   90.00
_cell.angle_gamma   90.00
#
_symmetry.space_group_name_H-M   'P 1'
#
loop_
_entity.id
_entity.type
_entity.pdbx_description
1 polymer ?
#
loop_
_entity_poly.entity_id
_entity_poly.type
_entity_poly.pdbx_seq_one_letter_code
_entity_poly.pdbx_strand_id
1 'polypeptide(L)'
;MEEDLRYLEFLTLNSKEIIEKQVASNRQQHSYAATIIGFTVLFIPFFLNSLEGGNQTIQLITILPIVLFISSILLMLSIFRNKPLDQALSVTKYEALINKSYKEILHYEIEANKVCYIKNNRATLKANKRYNQGIGLTTIAISIAIILLLVNSFITIEKIPTKIQVVNTTK
;
A
#
# COMPACT_ATOMS: atom_id res chain seq x y z
N MET A 1 50.43 -0.17 18.33
CA MET A 1 49.64 -1.26 17.73
C MET A 1 48.48 -0.57 17.04
N GLU A 2 48.50 -0.51 15.72
CA GLU A 2 47.43 0.14 14.94
C GLU A 2 46.18 -0.73 15.13
N GLU A 3 45.14 -0.17 15.73
CA GLU A 3 43.92 -0.92 16.05
C GLU A 3 43.19 -1.24 14.73
N ASP A 4 42.89 -2.51 14.48
CA ASP A 4 42.18 -2.92 13.27
C ASP A 4 40.69 -2.56 13.38
N LEU A 5 40.30 -1.45 12.74
CA LEU A 5 38.94 -0.89 12.80
C LEU A 5 38.05 -1.35 11.65
N ARG A 6 38.53 -2.23 10.74
CA ARG A 6 37.79 -2.66 9.55
C ARG A 6 36.43 -3.28 9.86
N TYR A 7 36.31 -3.96 10.99
CA TYR A 7 35.03 -4.50 11.45
C TYR A 7 34.01 -3.41 11.80
N LEU A 8 34.45 -2.34 12.47
CA LEU A 8 33.59 -1.21 12.82
C LEU A 8 33.18 -0.42 11.56
N GLU A 9 34.10 -0.26 10.61
CA GLU A 9 33.80 0.33 9.29
C GLU A 9 32.73 -0.49 8.56
N PHE A 10 32.92 -1.81 8.48
CA PHE A 10 31.95 -2.71 7.87
C PHE A 10 30.57 -2.60 8.51
N LEU A 11 30.50 -2.62 9.85
CA LEU A 11 29.24 -2.46 10.58
C LEU A 11 28.58 -1.10 10.31
N THR A 12 29.38 -0.04 10.26
CA THR A 12 28.89 1.33 10.03
C THR A 12 28.30 1.47 8.64
N LEU A 13 29.02 1.02 7.60
CA LEU A 13 28.56 1.06 6.21
C LEU A 13 27.32 0.20 5.99
N ASN A 14 27.35 -1.05 6.44
CA ASN A 14 26.22 -1.97 6.29
C ASN A 14 24.99 -1.46 7.07
N SER A 15 25.21 -0.87 8.25
CA SER A 15 24.08 -0.35 9.05
C SER A 15 23.40 0.85 8.41
N LYS A 16 24.18 1.75 7.79
CA LYS A 16 23.65 2.86 7.02
C LYS A 16 22.86 2.38 5.79
N GLU A 17 23.40 1.42 5.04
CA GLU A 17 22.76 0.89 3.83
C GLU A 17 21.37 0.31 4.12
N ILE A 18 21.22 -0.46 5.18
CA ILE A 18 19.93 -1.05 5.52
C ILE A 18 18.93 0.03 6.00
N ILE A 19 19.37 1.08 6.70
CA ILE A 19 18.49 2.22 7.04
C ILE A 19 17.99 2.90 5.76
N GLU A 20 18.87 3.13 4.79
CA GLU A 20 18.49 3.70 3.49
C GLU A 20 17.50 2.79 2.76
N LYS A 21 17.71 1.46 2.77
CA LYS A 21 16.76 0.48 2.23
C LYS A 21 15.41 0.50 2.96
N GLN A 22 15.38 0.65 4.28
CA GLN A 22 14.14 0.79 5.06
C GLN A 22 13.36 2.05 4.66
N VAL A 23 14.06 3.18 4.52
CA VAL A 23 13.47 4.46 4.09
C VAL A 23 12.93 4.33 2.67
N ALA A 24 13.71 3.77 1.75
CA ALA A 24 13.31 3.55 0.37
C ALA A 24 12.09 2.62 0.27
N SER A 25 12.10 1.49 1.00
CA SER A 25 10.97 0.56 1.06
C SER A 25 9.70 1.22 1.60
N ASN A 26 9.80 2.03 2.65
CA ASN A 26 8.66 2.76 3.19
C ASN A 26 8.10 3.79 2.19
N ARG A 27 8.97 4.54 1.50
CA ARG A 27 8.55 5.47 0.44
C ARG A 27 7.85 4.74 -0.71
N GLN A 28 8.39 3.58 -1.10
CA GLN A 28 7.77 2.75 -2.13
C GLN A 28 6.38 2.27 -1.72
N GLN A 29 6.22 1.83 -0.47
CA GLN A 29 4.93 1.43 0.06
C GLN A 29 3.91 2.58 0.08
N HIS A 30 4.33 3.79 0.45
CA HIS A 30 3.48 4.98 0.35
C HIS A 30 3.03 5.24 -1.10
N SER A 31 3.95 5.11 -2.07
CA SER A 31 3.64 5.24 -3.48
C SER A 31 2.61 4.20 -3.94
N TYR A 32 2.82 2.92 -3.62
CA TYR A 32 1.88 1.85 -3.96
C TYR A 32 0.52 2.03 -3.29
N ALA A 33 0.47 2.43 -2.01
CA ALA A 33 -0.77 2.72 -1.33
C ALA A 33 -1.55 3.85 -2.03
N ALA A 34 -0.86 4.91 -2.45
CA ALA A 34 -1.48 6.01 -3.20
C ALA A 34 -2.06 5.53 -4.55
N THR A 35 -1.31 4.71 -5.28
CA THR A 35 -1.76 4.11 -6.55
C THR A 35 -3.00 3.25 -6.36
N ILE A 36 -3.03 2.37 -5.34
CA ILE A 36 -4.18 1.50 -5.07
C ILE A 36 -5.40 2.32 -4.66
N ILE A 37 -5.23 3.34 -3.83
CA ILE A 37 -6.31 4.28 -3.49
C ILE A 37 -6.84 4.96 -4.75
N GLY A 38 -5.95 5.49 -5.60
CA GLY A 38 -6.32 6.14 -6.86
C GLY A 38 -7.14 5.23 -7.77
N PHE A 39 -6.67 3.99 -7.98
CA PHE A 39 -7.42 2.99 -8.74
C PHE A 39 -8.78 2.69 -8.10
N THR A 40 -8.82 2.51 -6.78
CA THR A 40 -10.06 2.18 -6.06
C THR A 40 -11.11 3.29 -6.18
N VAL A 41 -10.69 4.55 -6.03
CA VAL A 41 -11.58 5.72 -6.16
C VAL A 41 -12.18 5.83 -7.56
N LEU A 42 -11.43 5.47 -8.60
CA LEU A 42 -11.94 5.42 -9.98
C LEU A 42 -12.79 4.19 -10.26
N PHE A 43 -12.48 3.06 -9.62
CA PHE A 43 -13.20 1.81 -9.81
C PHE A 43 -14.62 1.84 -9.23
N ILE A 44 -14.83 2.49 -8.07
CA ILE A 44 -16.15 2.59 -7.42
C ILE A 44 -17.24 3.17 -8.37
N PRO A 45 -17.09 4.36 -8.98
CA PRO A 45 -18.10 4.90 -9.88
C PRO A 45 -18.27 4.04 -11.13
N PHE A 46 -17.19 3.48 -11.69
CA PHE A 46 -17.29 2.53 -12.80
C PHE A 46 -18.16 1.31 -12.45
N PHE A 47 -17.91 0.72 -11.27
CA PHE A 47 -18.64 -0.43 -10.76
C PHE A 47 -20.13 -0.11 -10.55
N LEU A 48 -20.44 1.04 -9.94
CA LEU A 48 -21.81 1.47 -9.70
C LEU A 48 -22.57 1.74 -11.00
N ASN A 49 -21.97 2.47 -11.93
CA ASN A 49 -22.58 2.76 -13.23
C ASN A 49 -22.84 1.48 -14.05
N SER A 50 -21.96 0.49 -13.95
CA SER A 50 -22.12 -0.80 -14.64
C SER A 50 -23.27 -1.67 -14.09
N LEU A 51 -23.83 -1.30 -12.93
CA LEU A 51 -24.96 -1.96 -12.29
C LEU A 51 -26.24 -1.11 -12.32
N GLU A 52 -26.20 0.05 -12.98
CA GLU A 52 -27.34 0.92 -13.17
C GLU A 52 -28.45 0.19 -13.96
N GLY A 53 -29.70 0.28 -13.50
CA GLY A 53 -30.81 -0.52 -14.05
C GLY A 53 -30.82 -2.00 -13.65
N GLY A 54 -29.85 -2.45 -12.85
CA GLY A 54 -29.79 -3.80 -12.29
C GLY A 54 -30.91 -4.10 -11.28
N ASN A 55 -31.05 -5.37 -10.91
CA ASN A 55 -32.04 -5.83 -9.93
C ASN A 55 -31.83 -5.16 -8.55
N GLN A 56 -32.92 -4.77 -7.86
CA GLN A 56 -32.87 -4.18 -6.51
C GLN A 56 -32.06 -5.03 -5.52
N THR A 57 -32.14 -6.36 -5.61
CA THR A 57 -31.34 -7.26 -4.76
C THR A 57 -29.84 -7.12 -5.02
N ILE A 58 -29.44 -6.97 -6.29
CA ILE A 58 -28.03 -6.75 -6.66
C ILE A 58 -27.57 -5.40 -6.12
N GLN A 59 -28.39 -4.35 -6.25
CA GLN A 59 -28.09 -3.03 -5.70
C GLN A 59 -27.95 -3.01 -4.17
N LEU A 60 -28.63 -3.90 -3.44
CA LEU A 60 -28.43 -4.02 -2.00
C LEU A 60 -27.08 -4.69 -1.67
N ILE A 61 -26.71 -5.72 -2.43
CA ILE A 61 -25.46 -6.47 -2.21
C ILE A 61 -24.23 -5.62 -2.57
N THR A 62 -24.35 -4.65 -3.50
CA THR A 62 -23.23 -3.75 -3.87
C THR A 62 -22.76 -2.84 -2.74
N ILE A 63 -23.55 -2.64 -1.69
CA ILE A 63 -23.12 -1.92 -0.49
C ILE A 63 -21.89 -2.58 0.13
N LEU A 64 -21.83 -3.92 0.13
CA LEU A 64 -20.74 -4.68 0.74
C LEU A 64 -19.35 -4.33 0.14
N PRO A 65 -19.10 -4.48 -1.18
CA PRO A 65 -17.81 -4.11 -1.76
C PRO A 65 -17.49 -2.62 -1.58
N ILE A 66 -18.47 -1.72 -1.58
CA ILE A 66 -18.24 -0.28 -1.33
C ILE A 66 -17.71 -0.05 0.08
N VAL A 67 -18.33 -0.64 1.11
CA VAL A 67 -17.88 -0.52 2.50
C VAL A 67 -16.47 -1.08 2.66
N LEU A 68 -16.15 -2.19 1.99
CA LEU A 68 -14.81 -2.77 2.00
C LEU A 68 -13.78 -1.85 1.30
N PHE A 69 -14.14 -1.25 0.17
CA PHE A 69 -13.28 -0.28 -0.52
C PHE A 69 -12.99 0.95 0.34
N ILE A 70 -14.02 1.54 0.97
CA ILE A 70 -13.86 2.69 1.87
C ILE A 70 -12.97 2.31 3.05
N SER A 71 -13.21 1.14 3.66
CA SER A 71 -12.41 0.64 4.78
C SER A 71 -10.94 0.43 4.40
N SER A 72 -10.68 -0.09 3.19
CA SER A 72 -9.33 -0.22 2.64
C SER A 72 -8.65 1.14 2.46
N ILE A 73 -9.35 2.10 1.83
CA ILE A 73 -8.84 3.46 1.63
C ILE A 73 -8.47 4.10 2.97
N LEU A 74 -9.32 4.00 3.99
CA LEU A 74 -9.04 4.55 5.32
C LEU A 74 -7.79 3.92 5.96
N LEU A 75 -7.62 2.59 5.84
CA LEU A 75 -6.43 1.90 6.34
C LEU A 75 -5.17 2.37 5.61
N MET A 76 -5.20 2.46 4.29
CA MET A 76 -4.07 2.93 3.49
C MET A 76 -3.76 4.42 3.72
N LEU A 77 -4.78 5.28 3.83
CA LEU A 77 -4.62 6.70 4.19
C LEU A 77 -3.91 6.88 5.54
N SER A 78 -4.19 5.98 6.48
CA SER A 78 -3.57 6.03 7.80
C SER A 78 -2.05 5.78 7.79
N ILE A 79 -1.50 5.24 6.69
CA ILE A 79 -0.05 5.05 6.50
C ILE A 79 0.64 6.41 6.32
N PHE A 80 0.04 7.32 5.55
CA PHE A 80 0.59 8.65 5.27
C PHE A 80 0.63 9.57 6.49
N ARG A 81 -0.18 9.30 7.52
CA ARG A 81 -0.19 10.10 8.77
C ARG A 81 1.01 9.82 9.68
N ASN A 82 1.83 8.81 9.38
CA ASN A 82 2.99 8.49 10.21
C ASN A 82 4.14 9.48 9.96
N LYS A 83 4.94 9.73 11.00
CA LYS A 83 6.15 10.54 10.90
C LYS A 83 7.13 9.93 9.88
N PRO A 84 7.91 10.76 9.15
CA PRO A 84 8.97 10.24 8.30
C PRO A 84 9.94 9.37 9.12
N LEU A 85 10.47 8.34 8.50
CA LEU A 85 11.48 7.47 9.11
C LEU A 85 12.76 8.26 9.37
N ASP A 86 13.47 7.90 10.45
CA ASP A 86 14.72 8.55 10.79
C ASP A 86 15.77 8.24 9.73
N GLN A 87 16.43 9.28 9.25
CA GLN A 87 17.59 9.20 8.36
C GLN A 87 18.82 9.41 9.24
N ALA A 88 19.83 8.57 9.11
CA ALA A 88 21.04 8.59 9.92
C ALA A 88 21.98 9.78 9.62
N LEU A 89 21.42 10.98 9.41
CA LEU A 89 22.14 12.21 9.15
C LEU A 89 21.59 13.33 10.02
N SER A 90 22.49 13.97 10.77
CA SER A 90 22.17 15.16 11.56
C SER A 90 23.32 16.15 11.42
N VAL A 91 23.08 17.26 10.74
CA VAL A 91 24.07 18.31 10.48
C VAL A 91 24.70 18.84 11.78
N THR A 92 23.87 19.03 12.81
CA THR A 92 24.30 19.46 14.15
C THR A 92 25.21 18.45 14.86
N LYS A 93 25.13 17.17 14.50
CA LYS A 93 25.94 16.10 15.11
C LYS A 93 27.22 15.87 14.33
N TYR A 94 27.25 16.24 13.06
CA TYR A 94 28.45 16.22 12.23
C TYR A 94 29.54 17.14 12.80
N GLU A 95 29.17 18.36 13.21
CA GLU A 95 30.11 19.31 13.84
C GLU A 95 30.74 18.75 15.13
N ALA A 96 29.96 18.02 15.93
CA ALA A 96 30.44 17.40 17.17
C ALA A 96 31.44 16.24 16.93
N LEU A 97 31.46 15.66 15.73
CA LEU A 97 32.32 14.54 15.35
C LEU A 97 33.66 14.99 14.75
N ILE A 98 33.79 16.25 14.32
CA ILE A 98 35.01 16.78 13.66
C ILE A 98 36.26 16.64 14.54
N ASN A 99 36.10 16.79 15.86
CA ASN A 99 37.20 16.73 16.82
C ASN A 99 37.35 15.37 17.52
N LYS A 100 36.68 14.32 17.01
CA LYS A 100 36.69 12.98 17.60
C LYS A 100 37.68 12.07 16.89
N SER A 101 38.21 11.08 17.61
CA SER A 101 39.03 10.04 16.99
C SER A 101 38.21 9.18 16.04
N TYR A 102 38.86 8.59 15.04
CA TYR A 102 38.18 7.77 14.04
C TYR A 102 37.34 6.64 14.66
N LYS A 103 37.88 5.97 15.68
CA LYS A 103 37.17 4.93 16.44
C LYS A 103 35.94 5.47 17.18
N GLU A 104 36.03 6.64 17.79
CA GLU A 104 34.88 7.28 18.45
C GLU A 104 33.78 7.64 17.43
N ILE A 105 34.16 8.09 16.24
CA ILE A 105 33.22 8.38 15.15
C ILE A 105 32.47 7.11 14.75
N LEU A 106 33.19 6.01 14.50
CA LEU A 106 32.59 4.73 14.13
C LEU A 106 31.64 4.20 15.21
N HIS A 107 32.05 4.22 16.48
CA HIS A 107 31.17 3.80 17.58
C HIS A 107 29.91 4.66 17.71
N TYR A 108 30.06 5.96 17.54
CA TYR A 108 28.95 6.88 17.57
C TYR A 108 27.94 6.60 16.44
N GLU A 109 28.42 6.40 15.21
CA GLU A 109 27.57 6.08 14.07
C GLU A 109 26.86 4.74 14.26
N ILE A 110 27.54 3.71 14.76
CA ILE A 110 26.94 2.39 15.05
C ILE A 110 25.78 2.53 16.05
N GLU A 111 25.97 3.25 17.16
CA GLU A 111 24.90 3.42 18.15
C GLU A 111 23.76 4.30 17.62
N ALA A 112 24.06 5.35 16.86
CA ALA A 112 23.04 6.16 16.19
C ALA A 112 22.21 5.32 15.21
N ASN A 113 22.86 4.49 14.40
CA ASN A 113 22.22 3.62 13.42
C ASN A 113 21.37 2.55 14.10
N LYS A 114 21.85 1.96 15.19
CA LYS A 114 21.09 1.00 16.02
C LYS A 114 19.79 1.60 16.55
N VAL A 115 19.81 2.83 17.06
CA VAL A 115 18.59 3.52 17.52
C VAL A 115 17.63 3.76 16.36
N CYS A 116 18.14 4.25 15.21
CA CYS A 116 17.34 4.46 14.01
C CYS A 116 16.69 3.16 13.55
N TYR A 117 17.41 2.05 13.52
CA TYR A 117 16.88 0.75 13.15
C TYR A 117 15.70 0.30 14.00
N ILE A 118 15.85 0.37 15.33
CA ILE A 118 14.81 -0.11 16.23
C ILE A 118 13.54 0.73 16.06
N LYS A 119 13.70 2.06 15.95
CA LYS A 119 12.58 2.98 15.77
C LYS A 119 11.93 2.83 14.40
N ASN A 120 12.73 2.75 13.33
CA ASN A 120 12.24 2.56 11.97
C ASN A 120 11.53 1.22 11.83
N ASN A 121 12.10 0.12 12.34
CA ASN A 121 11.47 -1.20 12.27
C ASN A 121 10.09 -1.22 12.93
N ARG A 122 9.93 -0.59 14.10
CA ARG A 122 8.61 -0.48 14.75
C ARG A 122 7.60 0.30 13.90
N ALA A 123 8.02 1.41 13.30
CA ALA A 123 7.16 2.21 12.42
C ALA A 123 6.77 1.42 11.15
N THR A 124 7.74 0.78 10.49
CA THR A 124 7.54 0.01 9.27
C THR A 124 6.66 -1.22 9.51
N LEU A 125 6.81 -1.94 10.63
CA LEU A 125 5.94 -3.07 10.96
C LEU A 125 4.46 -2.65 11.11
N LYS A 126 4.22 -1.51 11.77
CA LYS A 126 2.87 -0.96 11.93
C LYS A 126 2.29 -0.54 10.58
N ALA A 127 3.07 0.13 9.73
CA ALA A 127 2.68 0.53 8.39
C ALA A 127 2.36 -0.70 7.52
N ASN A 128 3.25 -1.69 7.50
CA ASN A 128 3.09 -2.96 6.79
C ASN A 128 1.81 -3.69 7.17
N LYS A 129 1.49 -3.78 8.47
CA LYS A 129 0.26 -4.42 8.91
C LYS A 129 -0.97 -3.74 8.29
N ARG A 130 -1.04 -2.41 8.35
CA ARG A 130 -2.18 -1.65 7.81
C ARG A 130 -2.25 -1.71 6.28
N TYR A 131 -1.10 -1.65 5.62
CA TYR A 131 -0.99 -1.80 4.18
C TYR A 131 -1.49 -3.17 3.71
N ASN A 132 -1.02 -4.25 4.33
CA ASN A 132 -1.43 -5.61 4.00
C ASN A 132 -2.93 -5.83 4.26
N GLN A 133 -3.46 -5.28 5.36
CA GLN A 133 -4.90 -5.30 5.63
C GLN A 133 -5.69 -4.53 4.57
N GLY A 134 -5.23 -3.33 4.17
CA GLY A 134 -5.83 -2.56 3.09
C GLY A 134 -5.85 -3.34 1.78
N ILE A 135 -4.71 -3.91 1.36
CA ILE A 135 -4.63 -4.74 0.16
C ILE A 135 -5.61 -5.90 0.23
N GLY A 136 -5.64 -6.63 1.35
CA GLY A 136 -6.55 -7.75 1.54
C GLY A 136 -8.00 -7.35 1.34
N LEU A 137 -8.44 -6.24 1.94
CA LEU A 137 -9.80 -5.72 1.79
C LEU A 137 -10.08 -5.28 0.35
N THR A 138 -9.15 -4.60 -0.31
CA THR A 138 -9.29 -4.21 -1.72
C THR A 138 -9.45 -5.43 -2.62
N THR A 139 -8.63 -6.46 -2.44
CA THR A 139 -8.70 -7.68 -3.23
C THR A 139 -10.05 -8.37 -3.05
N ILE A 140 -10.52 -8.53 -1.80
CA ILE A 140 -11.82 -9.14 -1.51
C ILE A 140 -12.95 -8.31 -2.16
N ALA A 141 -12.90 -6.98 -2.04
CA ALA A 141 -13.88 -6.09 -2.62
C ALA A 141 -13.93 -6.19 -4.16
N ILE A 142 -12.77 -6.23 -4.82
CA ILE A 142 -12.66 -6.44 -6.27
C ILE A 142 -13.25 -7.80 -6.67
N SER A 143 -12.92 -8.88 -5.94
CA SER A 143 -13.47 -10.20 -6.24
C SER A 143 -15.00 -10.22 -6.16
N ILE A 144 -15.58 -9.64 -5.10
CA ILE A 144 -17.04 -9.53 -4.95
C ILE A 144 -17.63 -8.66 -6.07
N ALA A 145 -17.01 -7.53 -6.39
CA ALA A 145 -17.46 -6.63 -7.44
C ALA A 145 -17.49 -7.33 -8.82
N ILE A 146 -16.44 -8.09 -9.16
CA ILE A 146 -16.39 -8.86 -10.41
C ILE A 146 -17.51 -9.90 -10.47
N ILE A 147 -17.74 -10.64 -9.38
CA ILE A 147 -18.82 -11.64 -9.33
C ILE A 147 -20.17 -10.96 -9.55
N LEU A 148 -20.44 -9.82 -8.90
CA LEU A 148 -21.69 -9.08 -9.06
C LEU A 148 -21.89 -8.57 -10.49
N LEU A 149 -20.83 -8.06 -11.13
CA LEU A 149 -20.89 -7.63 -12.52
C LEU A 149 -21.22 -8.78 -13.47
N LEU A 150 -20.60 -9.95 -13.28
CA LEU A 150 -20.88 -11.13 -14.08
C LEU A 150 -22.33 -11.58 -13.92
N VAL A 151 -22.80 -11.71 -12.67
CA VAL A 151 -24.19 -12.09 -12.36
C VAL A 151 -25.18 -11.11 -12.99
N ASN A 152 -24.94 -9.80 -12.86
CA ASN A 152 -25.79 -8.78 -13.46
C ASN A 152 -25.82 -8.88 -15.00
N SER A 153 -24.67 -9.13 -15.63
CA SER A 153 -24.57 -9.33 -17.07
C SER A 153 -25.38 -10.54 -17.55
N PHE A 154 -25.24 -11.69 -16.89
CA PHE A 154 -26.01 -12.90 -17.25
C PHE A 154 -27.53 -12.70 -17.11
N ILE A 155 -27.99 -12.06 -16.03
CA ILE A 155 -29.42 -11.77 -15.83
C ILE A 155 -29.94 -10.79 -16.88
N THR A 156 -29.12 -9.82 -17.29
CA THR A 156 -29.50 -8.83 -18.31
C THR A 156 -29.66 -9.49 -19.68
N ILE A 157 -28.76 -10.40 -20.05
CA ILE A 157 -28.83 -11.16 -21.31
C ILE A 157 -30.10 -12.00 -21.37
N GLU A 158 -30.47 -12.69 -20.28
CA GLU A 158 -31.66 -13.53 -20.21
C GLU A 158 -32.97 -12.75 -20.43
N LYS A 159 -32.98 -11.44 -20.11
CA LYS A 159 -34.16 -10.57 -20.25
C LYS A 159 -34.33 -9.94 -21.63
N ILE A 160 -33.37 -10.06 -22.55
CA ILE A 160 -33.52 -9.54 -23.91
C ILE A 160 -34.37 -10.55 -24.69
N PRO A 161 -35.64 -10.24 -25.07
CA PRO A 161 -36.47 -11.18 -25.79
C PRO A 161 -35.85 -11.47 -27.17
N THR A 162 -35.65 -12.75 -27.47
CA THR A 162 -35.26 -13.21 -28.80
C THR A 162 -36.30 -12.69 -29.80
N LYS A 163 -35.91 -11.75 -30.67
CA LYS A 163 -36.80 -11.26 -31.74
C LYS A 163 -37.01 -12.39 -32.75
N ILE A 164 -38.07 -13.18 -32.56
CA ILE A 164 -38.51 -14.15 -33.57
C ILE A 164 -39.21 -13.34 -34.67
N GLN A 165 -38.55 -13.13 -35.80
CA GLN A 165 -39.24 -12.64 -37.00
C GLN A 165 -40.09 -13.80 -37.53
N VAL A 166 -41.40 -13.73 -37.30
CA VAL A 166 -42.35 -14.63 -37.97
C VAL A 166 -42.46 -14.18 -39.42
N VAL A 167 -41.74 -14.86 -40.32
CA VAL A 167 -41.91 -14.67 -41.76
C VAL A 167 -43.21 -15.39 -42.14
N ASN A 168 -44.29 -14.64 -42.37
CA ASN A 168 -45.50 -15.19 -42.95
C ASN A 168 -45.22 -15.65 -44.38
N THR A 169 -45.10 -16.96 -44.59
CA THR A 169 -44.96 -17.61 -45.91
C THR A 169 -46.32 -17.93 -46.52
N THR A 170 -47.20 -16.95 -46.65
CA THR A 170 -48.47 -17.11 -47.37
C THR A 170 -48.51 -16.14 -48.56
N LYS A 171 -48.32 -16.69 -49.75
CA LYS A 171 -48.72 -16.11 -51.03
C LYS A 171 -49.65 -17.10 -51.71
#